data_AF-A0A530BXU4-F1
#
_entry.id   AF-A0A530BXU4-F1
#
_cell.length_a   1.000
_cell.length_b   1.000
_cell.length_c   1.000
_cell.angle_alpha   90.00
_cell.angle_beta   90.00
_cell.angle_gamma   90.00
#
_symmetry.space_group_name_H-M   'P 1'
#
loop_
_entity.id
_entity.type
_entity.pdbx_description
1 polymer ?
#
loop_
_entity_poly.entity_id
_entity_poly.type
_entity_poly.pdbx_seq_one_letter_code
_entity_poly.pdbx_strand_id
1 'polypeptide(L)'
;MTEATGSAAGRSRPRSALLIGLGLVLFAILIGLGTWQVQRLHWKEDLLATIDKRTHSAPLPLADVEREFAASHDVDYVPVTVAGT
;
A
#
# COMPACT_ATOMS: atom_id res chain seq x y z
N MET A 1 -6.50 69.96 12.43
CA MET A 1 -5.81 68.95 13.25
C MET A 1 -6.84 67.97 13.76
N THR A 2 -7.10 66.90 13.00
CA THR A 2 -7.76 65.65 13.45
C THR A 2 -7.67 64.67 12.27
N GLU A 3 -6.53 63.99 12.20
CA GLU A 3 -6.31 62.89 11.28
C GLU A 3 -7.00 61.60 11.74
N ALA A 4 -7.20 60.74 10.74
CA ALA A 4 -7.30 59.28 10.82
C ALA A 4 -8.60 58.69 11.38
N THR A 5 -9.58 58.58 10.48
CA THR A 5 -10.52 57.46 10.42
C THR A 5 -9.76 56.12 10.33
N GLY A 6 -9.56 55.47 11.47
CA GLY A 6 -9.09 54.09 11.54
C GLY A 6 -10.20 53.11 11.12
N SER A 7 -10.31 52.83 9.83
CA SER A 7 -11.12 51.73 9.30
C SER A 7 -10.47 50.39 9.70
N ALA A 8 -10.92 49.81 10.81
CA ALA A 8 -10.48 48.50 11.25
C ALA A 8 -11.01 47.41 10.31
N ALA A 9 -10.20 47.10 9.30
CA ALA A 9 -10.45 46.00 8.37
C ALA A 9 -10.65 44.65 9.09
N GLY A 10 -11.56 43.84 8.54
CA GLY A 10 -11.40 42.39 8.50
C GLY A 10 -11.91 41.59 9.70
N ARG A 11 -13.17 41.16 9.63
CA ARG A 11 -13.65 40.01 10.42
C ARG A 11 -14.39 38.98 9.57
N SER A 12 -13.68 38.36 8.62
CA SER A 12 -14.08 37.13 7.91
C SER A 12 -13.73 35.84 8.69
N ARG A 13 -13.53 35.94 10.00
CA ARG A 13 -12.95 34.90 10.87
C ARG A 13 -13.64 33.52 10.86
N PRO A 14 -14.97 33.35 10.77
CA PRO A 14 -15.57 32.01 10.88
C PRO A 14 -15.38 31.17 9.61
N ARG A 15 -15.41 31.79 8.42
CA ARG A 15 -15.25 31.07 7.14
C ARG A 15 -13.81 30.63 6.91
N SER A 16 -12.83 31.46 7.27
CA SER A 16 -11.42 31.10 7.15
C SER A 16 -11.05 29.92 8.08
N ALA A 17 -11.57 29.89 9.31
CA ALA A 17 -11.34 28.77 10.23
C ALA A 17 -11.94 27.46 9.70
N LEU A 18 -13.14 27.51 9.11
CA LEU A 18 -13.77 26.35 8.48
C LEU A 18 -12.94 25.81 7.31
N LEU A 19 -12.43 26.69 6.43
CA LEU A 19 -11.59 26.30 5.30
C LEU A 19 -10.28 25.66 5.74
N ILE A 20 -9.65 26.19 6.79
CA ILE A 20 -8.43 25.62 7.36
C ILE A 20 -8.72 24.23 7.96
N GLY A 21 -9.81 24.10 8.72
CA GLY A 21 -10.24 22.81 9.28
C GLY A 21 -10.47 21.76 8.20
N LEU A 22 -11.21 22.12 7.14
CA LEU A 22 -11.44 21.23 5.99
C LEU A 22 -10.13 20.86 5.27
N GLY A 23 -9.22 21.83 5.09
CA GLY A 23 -7.91 21.60 4.49
C GLY A 23 -7.08 20.60 5.28
N LEU A 24 -7.06 20.72 6.62
CA LEU A 24 -6.35 19.77 7.49
C LEU A 24 -6.94 18.36 7.41
N VAL A 25 -8.27 18.23 7.38
CA VAL A 25 -8.93 16.93 7.23
C VAL A 25 -8.56 16.28 5.89
N LEU A 26 -8.67 17.02 4.79
CA LEU A 26 -8.29 16.53 3.47
C LEU A 26 -6.81 16.14 3.41
N PHE A 27 -5.94 16.95 4.01
CA PHE A 27 -4.52 16.66 4.09
C PHE A 27 -4.22 15.38 4.87
N ALA A 28 -4.87 15.17 6.02
CA ALA A 28 -4.74 13.93 6.80
C ALA A 28 -5.22 12.71 6.00
N ILE A 29 -6.33 12.83 5.27
CA ILE A 29 -6.82 11.77 4.39
C ILE A 29 -5.80 11.47 3.30
N LEU A 30 -5.24 12.48 2.63
CA LEU A 30 -4.23 12.31 1.58
C LEU A 30 -2.98 11.60 2.10
N ILE A 31 -2.51 11.94 3.30
CA ILE A 31 -1.38 11.23 3.94
C ILE A 31 -1.74 9.79 4.25
N GLY A 32 -2.92 9.55 4.82
CA GLY A 32 -3.40 8.20 5.13
C GLY A 32 -3.50 7.33 3.87
N LEU A 33 -4.12 7.88 2.82
CA LEU A 33 -4.22 7.20 1.52
C LEU A 33 -2.86 6.97 0.89
N GLY A 34 -1.98 7.98 0.87
CA GLY A 34 -0.63 7.85 0.32
C GLY A 34 0.17 6.76 1.02
N THR A 35 0.14 6.74 2.35
CA THR A 35 0.78 5.69 3.16
C THR A 35 0.22 4.31 2.84
N TRP A 36 -1.11 4.17 2.76
CA TRP A 36 -1.76 2.92 2.41
C TRP A 36 -1.37 2.43 1.01
N GLN A 37 -1.30 3.33 0.02
CA GLN A 37 -0.92 2.99 -1.35
C GLN A 37 0.50 2.45 -1.42
N VAL A 38 1.46 3.07 -0.71
CA VAL A 38 2.85 2.58 -0.64
C VAL A 38 2.92 1.22 0.04
N GLN A 39 2.24 1.04 1.18
CA GLN A 39 2.17 -0.26 1.86
C GLN A 39 1.56 -1.34 0.95
N ARG A 40 0.52 -0.99 0.19
CA ARG A 40 -0.15 -1.89 -0.75
C ARG A 40 0.72 -2.25 -1.93
N LEU A 41 1.53 -1.32 -2.44
CA LEU A 41 2.52 -1.56 -3.48
C LEU A 41 3.55 -2.58 -2.99
N HIS A 42 4.16 -2.33 -1.82
CA HIS A 42 5.17 -3.23 -1.24
C HIS A 42 4.60 -4.63 -1.00
N TRP A 43 3.39 -4.75 -0.45
CA TRP A 43 2.74 -6.05 -0.27
C TRP A 43 2.60 -6.83 -1.58
N LYS A 44 2.22 -6.14 -2.67
CA LYS A 44 2.13 -6.77 -3.99
C LYS A 44 3.50 -7.16 -4.54
N GLU A 45 4.49 -6.30 -4.40
CA GLU A 45 5.86 -6.56 -4.86
C GLU A 45 6.48 -7.76 -4.13
N ASP A 46 6.29 -7.86 -2.80
CA ASP A 46 6.75 -9.00 -2.00
C ASP A 46 6.09 -10.31 -2.43
N LEU A 47 4.78 -10.28 -2.71
CA LEU A 47 4.06 -11.42 -3.25
C LEU A 47 4.60 -11.83 -4.62
N LEU A 48 4.80 -10.87 -5.52
CA LEU A 48 5.37 -11.11 -6.85
C LEU A 48 6.78 -11.68 -6.76
N ALA A 49 7.65 -11.13 -5.91
CA ALA A 49 9.00 -11.63 -5.69
C ALA A 49 9.00 -13.05 -5.14
N THR A 50 8.07 -13.37 -4.24
CA THR A 50 7.90 -14.72 -3.70
C THR A 50 7.47 -15.70 -4.79
N ILE A 51 6.47 -15.34 -5.60
CA ILE A 51 5.99 -16.17 -6.71
C ILE A 51 7.08 -16.34 -7.77
N ASP A 52 7.78 -15.27 -8.14
CA ASP A 52 8.85 -15.30 -9.14
C ASP A 52 9.99 -16.22 -8.70
N LYS A 53 10.40 -16.13 -7.44
CA LYS A 53 11.41 -17.00 -6.84
C LYS A 53 11.00 -18.47 -6.85
N ARG A 54 9.73 -18.78 -6.58
CA ARG A 54 9.21 -20.16 -6.61
C ARG A 54 9.07 -20.69 -8.03
N THR A 55 8.57 -19.85 -8.95
CA THR A 55 8.35 -20.22 -10.35
C THR A 55 9.66 -20.51 -11.08
N HIS A 56 10.73 -19.75 -10.80
CA HIS A 56 12.06 -19.96 -11.38
C HIS A 56 12.92 -20.99 -10.63
N SER A 57 12.39 -21.64 -9.58
CA SER A 57 13.12 -22.71 -8.91
C SER A 57 13.29 -23.92 -9.83
N ALA A 58 14.37 -24.68 -9.64
CA ALA A 58 14.63 -25.87 -10.45
C ALA A 58 13.45 -26.86 -10.30
N PRO A 59 12.88 -27.38 -11.41
CA PRO A 59 11.77 -28.31 -11.34
C PRO A 59 12.13 -29.53 -10.49
N LEU A 60 11.32 -29.82 -9.47
CA LEU A 60 11.51 -31.01 -8.64
C LEU A 60 10.66 -32.18 -9.16
N PRO A 61 11.09 -33.43 -8.93
CA PRO A 61 10.24 -34.60 -9.14
C PRO A 61 8.96 -34.47 -8.30
N LEU A 62 7.81 -34.86 -8.88
CA LEU A 62 6.52 -34.79 -8.18
C LEU A 62 6.54 -35.45 -6.80
N ALA A 63 7.23 -36.59 -6.66
CA ALA A 63 7.36 -37.34 -5.41
C ALA A 63 8.11 -36.59 -4.29
N ASP A 64 8.98 -35.64 -4.63
CA ASP A 64 9.66 -34.80 -3.65
C ASP A 64 8.77 -33.62 -3.22
N VAL A 65 8.02 -33.04 -4.14
CA VAL A 65 7.05 -31.96 -3.85
C VAL A 65 5.88 -32.48 -2.99
N GLU A 66 5.39 -33.70 -3.23
CA GLU A 66 4.37 -34.34 -2.38
C GLU A 66 4.86 -34.55 -0.94
N ARG A 67 6.15 -34.87 -0.77
CA ARG A 67 6.77 -35.04 0.55
C ARG A 67 6.91 -33.71 1.28
N GLU A 68 7.31 -32.65 0.56
CA GLU A 68 7.40 -31.28 1.07
C GLU A 68 6.00 -30.72 1.45
N PHE A 69 4.98 -31.03 0.65
CA PHE A 69 3.59 -30.68 0.93
C PHE A 69 3.07 -31.36 2.19
N ALA A 70 3.31 -32.66 2.33
CA ALA A 70 2.92 -33.40 3.53
C ALA A 70 3.57 -32.84 4.81
N ALA A 71 4.76 -32.26 4.70
CA ALA A 71 5.48 -31.65 5.82
C ALA A 71 5.05 -30.20 6.11
N SER A 72 4.90 -29.36 5.09
CA SER A 72 4.79 -27.89 5.25
C SER A 72 3.44 -27.30 4.80
N HIS A 73 2.68 -28.02 3.97
CA HIS A 73 1.50 -27.52 3.25
C HIS A 73 1.74 -26.27 2.40
N ASP A 74 2.99 -25.89 2.11
CA ASP A 74 3.34 -24.65 1.41
C ASP A 74 4.14 -24.92 0.12
N VAL A 75 3.51 -25.61 -0.84
CA VAL A 75 4.12 -25.90 -2.16
C VAL A 75 3.48 -25.13 -3.31
N ASP A 76 2.80 -24.02 -3.01
CA ASP A 76 2.20 -23.17 -4.05
C ASP A 76 3.28 -22.67 -5.02
N TYR A 77 3.02 -22.85 -6.32
CA TYR A 77 3.85 -22.39 -7.45
C TYR A 77 5.23 -23.07 -7.61
N VAL A 78 5.43 -24.27 -7.06
CA VAL A 78 6.66 -25.06 -7.30
C VAL A 78 6.57 -25.81 -8.63
N PRO A 79 7.53 -25.63 -9.57
CA PRO A 79 7.54 -26.37 -10.83
C PRO A 79 7.82 -27.86 -10.59
N VAL A 80 6.97 -28.72 -11.15
CA VAL A 80 7.10 -30.18 -11.07
C VAL A 80 7.38 -30.79 -12.43
N THR A 81 8.24 -31.81 -12.46
CA THR A 81 8.44 -32.63 -13.66
C THR A 81 7.53 -33.85 -13.60
N VAL A 82 6.72 -34.05 -14.63
CA VAL A 82 5.86 -35.25 -14.81
C VAL A 82 6.27 -35.98 -16.09
N ALA A 83 6.39 -37.30 -16.01
CA ALA A 83 6.60 -38.16 -17.18
C ALA A 83 5.27 -38.87 -17.49
N GLY A 84 4.74 -38.67 -18.69
CA GLY A 84 3.56 -39.38 -19.18
C GLY A 84 3.92 -40.76 -19.72
N THR A 85 3.02 -41.72 -19.55
CA THR A 85 3.08 -43.07 -20.15
C THR A 85 2.30 -43.13 -21.46
#